data_AF-A0A955I9A4-F1
#
_entry.id   AF-A0A955I9A4-F1
#
_cell.length_a   1.000
_cell.length_b   1.000
_cell.length_c   1.000
_cell.angle_alpha   90.00
_cell.angle_beta   90.00
_cell.angle_gamma   90.00
#
_symmetry.space_group_name_H-M   'P 1'
#
loop_
_entity.id
_entity.type
_entity.pdbx_description
1 polymer ?
#
loop_
_entity_poly.entity_id
_entity_poly.type
_entity_poly.pdbx_seq_one_letter_code
_entity_poly.pdbx_strand_id
1 'polypeptide(L)'
;MSETQQSMVAVVFAALFLGFMLFVWNEVPRDEREMQLMLHADRIAFLIGAGVMAVILMIQSINNVADPVLAGILGLMVVVKVAAALWPRLR
;
A
#
# COMPACT_ATOMS: atom_id res chain seq x y z
N MET A 1 -2.41 -26.65 -6.29
CA MET A 1 -3.29 -25.87 -7.18
C MET A 1 -2.76 -25.99 -8.59
N SER A 2 -3.61 -26.21 -9.58
CA SER A 2 -3.19 -26.13 -11.00
C SER A 2 -2.82 -24.68 -11.35
N GLU A 3 -1.99 -24.48 -12.38
CA GLU A 3 -1.64 -23.13 -12.88
C GLU A 3 -2.90 -22.31 -13.22
N THR A 4 -3.92 -22.96 -13.77
CA THR A 4 -5.24 -22.36 -14.05
C THR A 4 -5.97 -21.87 -12.80
N GLN A 5 -5.82 -22.58 -11.67
CA GLN A 5 -6.39 -22.14 -10.40
C GLN A 5 -5.63 -20.96 -9.80
N GLN A 6 -4.30 -20.95 -9.90
CA GLN A 6 -3.48 -19.82 -9.42
C GLN A 6 -3.76 -18.54 -10.21
N SER A 7 -3.81 -18.63 -11.54
CA SER A 7 -4.12 -17.47 -12.39
C SER A 7 -5.53 -16.94 -12.16
N MET A 8 -6.52 -17.81 -12.02
CA MET A 8 -7.90 -17.41 -11.73
C MET A 8 -8.02 -16.69 -10.38
N VAL A 9 -7.35 -17.20 -9.33
CA VAL A 9 -7.34 -16.54 -8.01
C VAL A 9 -6.67 -15.17 -8.08
N ALA A 10 -5.54 -15.04 -8.79
CA ALA A 10 -4.85 -13.77 -8.94
C ALA A 10 -5.72 -12.73 -9.67
N VAL A 11 -6.44 -13.13 -10.73
CA VAL A 11 -7.34 -12.25 -11.47
C VAL A 11 -8.51 -11.78 -10.60
N VAL A 12 -9.15 -12.69 -9.86
CA VAL A 12 -10.26 -12.34 -8.96
C VAL A 12 -9.78 -11.39 -7.87
N PHE A 13 -8.62 -11.67 -7.26
CA PHE A 13 -8.02 -10.79 -6.26
C PHE A 13 -7.73 -9.40 -6.83
N ALA A 14 -7.11 -9.32 -8.01
CA ALA A 14 -6.83 -8.05 -8.67
C ALA A 14 -8.10 -7.26 -8.97
N ALA A 15 -9.16 -7.91 -9.45
CA ALA A 15 -10.44 -7.27 -9.72
C ALA A 15 -11.09 -6.69 -8.45
N LEU A 16 -11.11 -7.48 -7.36
CA LEU A 16 -11.64 -7.01 -6.07
C LEU A 16 -10.82 -5.86 -5.51
N PHE A 17 -9.49 -5.94 -5.60
CA PHE A 17 -8.60 -4.89 -5.13
C PHE A 17 -8.74 -3.59 -5.92
N LEU A 18 -8.87 -3.66 -7.25
CA LEU A 18 -9.14 -2.49 -8.08
C LEU A 18 -10.51 -1.88 -7.75
N GLY A 19 -11.54 -2.70 -7.52
CA GLY A 19 -12.84 -2.23 -7.06
C GLY A 19 -12.75 -1.50 -5.71
N PHE A 20 -11.98 -2.05 -4.77
CA PHE A 20 -11.71 -1.40 -3.49
C PHE A 20 -10.94 -0.08 -3.65
N MET A 21 -9.93 -0.03 -4.52
CA MET A 21 -9.18 1.21 -4.81
C MET A 21 -10.10 2.31 -5.34
N LEU A 22 -11.01 1.99 -6.28
CA LEU A 22 -11.97 2.95 -6.80
C LEU A 22 -12.95 3.43 -5.72
N PHE A 23 -13.34 2.55 -4.81
CA PHE A 23 -14.18 2.92 -3.67
C PHE A 23 -13.48 3.94 -2.76
N VAL A 24 -12.23 3.63 -2.35
CA VAL A 24 -11.43 4.52 -1.49
C VAL A 24 -11.13 5.85 -2.17
N TRP A 25 -10.85 5.84 -3.49
CA TRP A 25 -10.56 7.06 -4.24
C TRP A 25 -11.73 8.04 -4.28
N ASN A 26 -12.97 7.54 -4.27
CA ASN A 26 -14.17 8.37 -4.32
C ASN A 26 -14.66 8.81 -2.93
N GLU A 27 -13.95 8.46 -1.86
CA GLU A 27 -14.32 8.85 -0.50
C GLU A 27 -14.07 10.35 -0.28
N VAL A 28 -15.14 11.09 0.02
CA VAL A 28 -15.09 12.54 0.29
C VAL A 28 -15.56 12.79 1.72
N PRO A 29 -14.71 13.37 2.59
CA PRO A 29 -15.09 13.65 3.97
C PRO A 29 -16.17 14.73 4.01
N ARG A 30 -17.20 14.51 4.84
CA ARG A 30 -18.36 15.40 4.95
C ARG A 30 -18.17 16.48 6.03
N ASP A 31 -17.30 16.23 7.00
CA ASP A 31 -16.96 17.12 8.11
C ASP A 31 -15.44 17.11 8.41
N GLU A 32 -14.95 18.12 9.12
CA GLU A 32 -13.56 18.24 9.57
C GLU A 32 -13.13 17.06 10.45
N ARG A 33 -14.06 16.52 11.25
CA ARG A 33 -13.81 15.33 12.09
C ARG A 33 -13.52 14.10 11.24
N GLU A 34 -14.30 13.89 10.18
CA GLU A 34 -14.09 12.79 9.24
C GLU A 34 -12.79 12.97 8.48
N MET A 35 -12.46 14.20 8.05
CA MET A 35 -11.18 14.51 7.42
C MET A 35 -10.00 14.12 8.32
N GLN A 36 -10.03 14.48 9.61
CA GLN A 36 -8.97 14.12 10.56
C GLN A 36 -8.86 12.60 10.74
N LEU A 37 -9.99 11.91 10.89
CA LEU A 37 -10.02 10.44 11.00
C LEU A 37 -9.43 9.79 9.75
N MET A 38 -9.78 10.28 8.55
CA MET A 38 -9.27 9.77 7.28
C MET A 38 -7.76 9.98 7.15
N LEU A 39 -7.23 11.15 7.56
CA LEU A 39 -5.80 11.43 7.60
C LEU A 39 -5.05 10.52 8.60
N HIS A 40 -5.64 10.24 9.75
CA HIS A 40 -5.07 9.29 10.72
C HIS A 40 -5.09 7.86 10.19
N ALA A 41 -6.20 7.44 9.58
CA ALA A 41 -6.34 6.12 8.97
C ALA A 41 -5.31 5.92 7.85
N ASP A 42 -5.11 6.89 6.96
CA ASP A 42 -4.11 6.84 5.90
C ASP A 42 -2.68 6.70 6.46
N ARG A 43 -2.34 7.42 7.54
CA ARG A 43 -1.03 7.28 8.21
C ARG A 43 -0.85 5.90 8.81
N ILE A 44 -1.86 5.37 9.50
CA ILE A 44 -1.81 4.05 10.12
C ILE A 44 -1.70 2.97 9.04
N ALA A 45 -2.51 3.04 7.99
CA ALA A 45 -2.48 2.11 6.87
C ALA A 45 -1.11 2.09 6.19
N PHE A 46 -0.51 3.26 5.95
CA PHE A 46 0.85 3.36 5.42
C PHE A 46 1.88 2.71 6.35
N LEU A 47 1.84 3.00 7.65
CA LEU A 47 2.79 2.44 8.62
C LEU A 47 2.67 0.93 8.74
N ILE A 48 1.45 0.39 8.76
CA ILE A 48 1.22 -1.06 8.81
C ILE A 48 1.71 -1.70 7.51
N GLY A 49 1.35 -1.17 6.34
CA GLY A 49 1.76 -1.72 5.05
C GLY A 49 3.28 -1.70 4.86
N ALA A 50 3.92 -0.56 5.13
CA ALA A 50 5.37 -0.42 5.06
C ALA A 50 6.08 -1.29 6.10
N GLY A 51 5.54 -1.36 7.33
CA GLY A 51 6.07 -2.20 8.41
C GLY A 51 6.03 -3.68 8.06
N VAL A 52 4.89 -4.17 7.54
CA VAL A 52 4.76 -5.57 7.08
C VAL A 52 5.75 -5.87 5.96
N MET A 53 5.88 -5.00 4.96
CA MET A 53 6.87 -5.18 3.89
C MET A 53 8.32 -5.18 4.43
N ALA A 54 8.64 -4.28 5.36
CA ALA A 54 9.95 -4.23 5.98
C ALA A 54 10.27 -5.51 6.77
N VAL A 55 9.31 -6.05 7.53
CA VAL A 55 9.47 -7.32 8.26
C VAL A 55 9.69 -8.48 7.28
N ILE A 56 8.90 -8.56 6.20
CA ILE A 56 9.07 -9.60 5.17
C ILE A 56 10.46 -9.50 4.53
N LEU A 57 10.89 -8.29 4.15
CA LEU A 57 12.20 -8.07 3.56
C LEU A 57 13.33 -8.46 4.51
N MET A 58 13.19 -8.17 5.80
CA MET A 58 14.15 -8.59 6.83
C MET A 58 14.23 -10.11 6.94
N ILE A 59 13.08 -10.80 6.96
CA ILE A 59 13.02 -12.28 6.97
C ILE A 59 13.67 -12.85 5.70
N GLN A 60 13.37 -12.31 4.52
CA GLN A 60 13.97 -12.76 3.26
C GLN A 60 15.48 -12.52 3.23
N SER A 61 15.95 -11.40 3.78
CA SER A 61 17.37 -11.06 3.87
C SER A 61 18.14 -12.05 4.75
N ILE A 62 17.60 -12.43 5.91
CA ILE A 62 18.23 -13.43 6.80
C ILE A 62 18.31 -14.80 6.11
N ASN A 63 17.30 -15.13 5.31
CA ASN A 63 17.25 -16.39 4.56
C ASN A 63 18.04 -16.35 3.23
N ASN A 64 18.76 -15.27 2.92
CA ASN A 64 19.47 -15.05 1.65
C ASN A 64 18.58 -15.19 0.40
N VAL A 65 17.29 -14.86 0.51
CA VAL A 65 16.29 -14.88 -0.57
C VAL A 65 15.62 -13.52 -0.73
N ALA A 66 16.35 -12.44 -0.42
CA ALA A 66 15.86 -11.07 -0.56
C ALA A 66 15.44 -10.78 -1.99
N ASP A 67 14.14 -10.47 -2.17
CA ASP A 67 13.60 -10.06 -3.45
C ASP A 67 13.85 -8.56 -3.68
N PRO A 68 14.66 -8.17 -4.68
CA PRO A 68 14.90 -6.76 -4.99
C PRO A 68 13.62 -6.03 -5.42
N VAL A 69 12.62 -6.72 -5.94
CA VAL A 69 11.33 -6.11 -6.31
C VAL A 69 10.59 -5.64 -5.05
N LEU A 70 10.58 -6.45 -3.99
CA LEU A 70 9.96 -6.07 -2.71
C LEU A 70 10.63 -4.82 -2.10
N ALA A 71 11.97 -4.77 -2.13
CA ALA A 71 12.71 -3.60 -1.70
C ALA A 71 12.40 -2.36 -2.54
N GLY A 72 12.29 -2.53 -3.86
CA GLY A 72 11.91 -1.46 -4.79
C GLY A 72 10.51 -0.91 -4.52
N ILE A 73 9.52 -1.79 -4.27
CA ILE A 73 8.14 -1.39 -3.92
C ILE A 73 8.12 -0.60 -2.61
N LEU A 74 8.79 -1.10 -1.56
CA LEU A 74 8.88 -0.40 -0.29
C LEU A 74 9.52 0.99 -0.44
N GLY A 75 10.61 1.09 -1.21
CA GLY A 75 11.27 2.36 -1.53
C GLY A 75 10.34 3.32 -2.26
N LEU A 76 9.63 2.84 -3.28
CA LEU A 76 8.66 3.65 -4.03
C LEU A 76 7.54 4.18 -3.14
N MET A 77 6.96 3.33 -2.27
CA MET A 77 5.91 3.73 -1.33
C MET A 77 6.38 4.89 -0.44
N VAL A 78 7.60 4.82 0.10
CA VAL A 78 8.18 5.87 0.93
C VAL A 78 8.38 7.17 0.14
N VAL A 79 8.97 7.08 -1.06
CA VAL A 79 9.20 8.25 -1.92
C VAL A 79 7.88 8.96 -2.25
N VAL A 80 6.86 8.20 -2.66
CA VAL A 80 5.53 8.75 -2.97
C VAL A 80 4.90 9.40 -1.73
N LYS A 81 4.98 8.77 -0.56
CA LYS A 81 4.44 9.34 0.69
C LYS A 81 5.12 10.66 1.05
N VAL A 82 6.44 10.73 0.91
CA VAL A 82 7.22 11.94 1.16
C VAL A 82 6.88 13.04 0.15
N ALA A 83 6.81 12.70 -1.14
CA ALA A 83 6.42 13.65 -2.18
C ALA A 83 5.02 14.24 -1.94
N ALA A 84 4.04 13.39 -1.59
CA ALA A 84 2.68 13.81 -1.25
C ALA A 84 2.65 14.71 -0.01
N ALA A 85 3.47 14.44 1.01
CA ALA A 85 3.56 15.29 2.20
C ALA A 85 4.26 16.64 1.94
N LEU A 86 5.15 16.71 0.95
CA LEU A 86 5.84 17.93 0.55
C LEU A 86 4.99 18.81 -0.38
N TRP A 87 4.09 18.22 -1.16
CA TRP A 87 3.28 18.94 -2.16
C TRP A 87 2.56 20.18 -1.61
N PRO A 88 1.85 20.13 -0.45
CA PRO A 88 1.19 21.31 0.09
C PRO A 88 2.15 22.39 0.62
N ARG A 89 3.45 22.09 0.80
CA ARG A 89 4.44 23.06 1.26
C ARG A 89 5.10 23.83 0.11
N LEU A 90 5.00 23.31 -1.11
CA LEU A 90 5.58 23.88 -2.32
C LEU A 90 4.60 24.79 -3.09
N ARG A 91 3.33 24.81 -2.68
CA ARG A 91 2.25 25.62 -3.26
C ARG A 91 1.76 26.62 -2.23
#